data_AF-A0AAW8QNL6-F1
#
_entry.id   AF-A0AAW8QNL6-F1
#
_cell.length_a   1.000
_cell.length_b   1.000
_cell.length_c   1.000
_cell.angle_alpha   90.00
_cell.angle_beta   90.00
_cell.angle_gamma   90.00
#
_symmetry.space_group_name_H-M   'P 1'
#
loop_
_entity.id
_entity.type
_entity.pdbx_description
1 polymer ?
#
loop_
_entity_poly.entity_id
_entity_poly.type
_entity_poly.pdbx_seq_one_letter_code
_entity_poly.pdbx_strand_id
1 'polypeptide(L)'
;MRSKKINLVVVPLLLTACSHNDGPLVQDVYNNQYDCARDWNTENCEEENNSSGHSSGSGHYLGPAYYRNNREVSYHGNTLHPYSNLSAGRPIISTTAKSSSFSSPIRGGFGRSGFSFGG
;
A
#
# COMPACT_ATOMS: atom_id res chain seq x y z
N MET A 1 -57.01 -18.21 13.14
CA MET A 1 -55.79 -17.37 13.16
C MET A 1 -55.26 -17.31 11.72
N ARG A 2 -55.25 -16.14 11.08
CA ARG A 2 -54.84 -15.99 9.66
C ARG A 2 -53.31 -15.91 9.59
N SER A 3 -52.65 -16.94 9.06
CA SER A 3 -51.21 -16.89 8.76
C SER A 3 -50.95 -15.91 7.61
N LYS A 4 -50.19 -14.85 7.88
CA LYS A 4 -49.65 -13.96 6.85
C LYS A 4 -48.36 -14.58 6.31
N LYS A 5 -48.33 -14.87 5.01
CA LYS A 5 -47.12 -15.32 4.31
C LYS A 5 -46.23 -14.11 4.07
N ILE A 6 -45.03 -14.10 4.64
CA ILE A 6 -44.01 -13.08 4.39
C ILE A 6 -43.18 -13.58 3.20
N ASN A 7 -43.25 -12.86 2.08
CA ASN A 7 -42.36 -13.10 0.94
C ASN A 7 -41.08 -12.31 1.16
N LEU A 8 -39.99 -13.02 1.43
CA LEU A 8 -38.65 -12.44 1.53
C LEU A 8 -38.08 -12.32 0.11
N VAL A 9 -38.09 -11.11 -0.43
CA VAL A 9 -37.44 -10.82 -1.71
C VAL A 9 -35.95 -10.64 -1.44
N VAL A 10 -35.16 -11.64 -1.82
CA VAL A 10 -33.70 -11.57 -1.80
C VAL A 10 -33.28 -10.69 -2.97
N VAL A 11 -33.01 -9.41 -2.70
CA VAL A 11 -32.40 -8.52 -3.69
C VAL A 11 -30.92 -8.91 -3.80
N PRO A 12 -30.44 -9.36 -4.97
CA PRO A 12 -29.01 -9.50 -5.17
C PRO A 12 -28.42 -8.10 -5.18
N LEU A 13 -27.88 -7.68 -4.04
CA LEU A 13 -26.84 -6.65 -4.02
C LEU A 13 -25.71 -7.21 -4.89
N LEU A 14 -25.67 -6.75 -6.14
CA LEU A 14 -24.47 -6.83 -6.95
C LEU A 14 -23.41 -6.05 -6.18
N LEU A 15 -22.71 -6.75 -5.29
CA LEU A 15 -21.44 -6.32 -4.73
C LEU A 15 -20.47 -6.35 -5.89
N THR A 16 -20.58 -5.34 -6.76
CA THR A 16 -19.54 -4.97 -7.70
C THR A 16 -18.34 -4.73 -6.81
N ALA A 17 -17.45 -5.73 -6.75
CA ALA A 17 -16.18 -5.59 -6.08
C ALA A 17 -15.48 -4.44 -6.79
N CYS A 18 -15.56 -3.25 -6.18
CA CYS A 18 -14.78 -2.10 -6.60
C CYS A 18 -13.33 -2.52 -6.39
N SER A 19 -12.73 -3.10 -7.44
CA SER A 19 -11.30 -3.04 -7.66
C SER A 19 -11.00 -1.56 -7.80
N HIS A 20 -10.83 -0.91 -6.64
CA HIS A 20 -10.53 0.50 -6.54
C HIS A 20 -9.32 0.77 -7.43
N ASN A 21 -9.38 1.87 -8.17
CA ASN A 21 -8.39 2.39 -9.12
C ASN A 21 -7.06 2.78 -8.46
N ASP A 22 -6.70 2.12 -7.36
CA ASP A 22 -5.36 2.16 -6.81
C ASP A 22 -4.49 1.49 -7.89
N GLY A 23 -3.69 2.31 -8.59
CA GLY A 23 -2.83 1.84 -9.67
C GLY A 23 -1.87 0.75 -9.21
N PRO A 24 -0.92 0.33 -10.06
CA PRO A 24 0.07 -0.64 -9.61
C PRO A 24 0.83 -0.11 -8.38
N LEU A 25 1.29 -1.01 -7.53
CA LEU A 25 2.18 -0.63 -6.44
C LEU A 25 3.51 -0.19 -7.04
N VAL A 26 4.09 0.82 -6.44
CA VAL A 26 5.31 1.48 -6.89
C VAL A 26 6.21 1.65 -5.68
N GLN A 27 7.50 1.39 -5.87
CA GLN A 27 8.53 1.53 -4.86
C GLN A 27 9.62 2.47 -5.40
N ASP A 28 9.94 3.50 -4.65
CA ASP A 28 10.97 4.46 -5.06
C ASP A 28 12.37 3.87 -4.86
N VAL A 29 13.26 4.18 -5.80
CA VAL A 29 14.67 3.80 -5.74
C VAL A 29 15.50 5.04 -5.41
N TYR A 30 16.40 4.91 -4.45
CA TYR A 30 17.31 5.95 -4.01
C TYR A 30 18.76 5.49 -4.20
N ASN A 31 19.66 6.43 -4.48
CA ASN A 31 21.08 6.13 -4.60
C ASN A 31 21.76 5.94 -3.24
N ASN A 32 21.17 6.48 -2.16
CA ASN A 32 21.75 6.48 -0.82
C ASN A 32 20.67 6.25 0.24
N GLN A 33 21.06 5.69 1.38
CA GLN A 33 20.16 5.50 2.53
C GLN A 33 19.66 6.83 3.08
N TYR A 34 20.52 7.86 3.09
CA TYR A 34 20.18 9.17 3.61
C TYR A 34 19.01 9.81 2.86
N ASP A 35 19.02 9.70 1.53
CA ASP A 35 17.97 10.25 0.67
C ASP A 35 16.63 9.54 0.89
N CYS A 36 16.69 8.20 1.03
CA CYS A 36 15.52 7.41 1.36
C CYS A 36 14.98 7.73 2.75
N ALA A 37 15.85 7.80 3.77
CA ALA A 37 15.46 8.04 5.15
C ALA A 37 14.87 9.44 5.36
N ARG A 38 15.34 10.40 4.56
CA ARG A 38 14.77 11.76 4.53
C ARG A 38 13.34 11.79 4.04
N ASP A 39 13.00 10.93 3.08
CA ASP A 39 11.63 10.84 2.55
C ASP A 39 10.73 9.95 3.40
N TRP A 40 11.20 8.80 3.88
CA TRP A 40 10.34 7.74 4.43
C TRP A 40 10.68 7.21 5.83
N ASN A 41 11.77 7.72 6.45
CA ASN A 41 12.41 7.18 7.66
C ASN A 41 13.33 5.97 7.38
N THR A 42 14.39 5.83 8.18
CA THR A 42 15.46 4.83 8.02
C THR A 42 14.94 3.39 8.03
N GLU A 43 13.91 3.10 8.82
CA GLU A 43 13.34 1.75 8.94
C GLU A 43 12.55 1.29 7.70
N ASN A 44 12.05 2.25 6.91
CA ASN A 44 11.31 1.96 5.67
C ASN A 44 12.22 1.88 4.44
N CYS A 45 13.53 1.99 4.65
CA CYS A 45 14.54 1.97 3.61
C CYS A 45 15.21 0.59 3.58
N GLU A 46 14.80 -0.24 2.64
CA GLU A 46 15.39 -1.55 2.42
C GLU A 46 16.55 -1.41 1.43
N GLU A 47 17.72 -1.97 1.72
CA GLU A 47 18.77 -2.08 0.70
C GLU A 47 18.30 -3.05 -0.39
N GLU A 48 18.51 -2.69 -1.65
CA GLU A 48 18.19 -3.54 -2.80
C GLU A 48 19.10 -4.78 -2.77
N ASN A 49 18.66 -5.83 -2.07
CA ASN A 49 19.38 -7.10 -2.04
C ASN A 49 19.08 -7.87 -3.34
N ASN A 50 20.03 -7.81 -4.26
CA ASN A 50 19.91 -8.26 -5.65
C ASN A 50 19.78 -9.79 -5.76
N SER A 51 18.59 -10.31 -5.49
CA SER A 51 18.22 -11.72 -5.67
C SER A 51 17.26 -11.93 -6.86
N SER A 52 17.01 -10.88 -7.65
CA SER A 52 16.20 -10.92 -8.88
C SER A 52 16.94 -10.17 -9.98
N GLY A 53 17.82 -10.87 -10.69
CA GLY A 53 18.91 -10.30 -11.46
C GLY A 53 18.53 -9.17 -12.42
N HIS A 54 19.01 -7.97 -12.11
CA HIS A 54 19.66 -7.07 -13.07
C HIS A 54 20.85 -6.42 -12.35
N SER A 55 22.04 -6.81 -12.80
CA SER A 55 23.34 -6.42 -12.28
C SER A 55 23.67 -4.97 -12.65
N SER A 56 24.02 -4.13 -11.67
CA SER A 56 25.22 -3.28 -11.71
C SER A 56 25.31 -2.35 -10.48
N GLY A 57 26.10 -2.75 -9.48
CA GLY A 57 27.12 -1.87 -8.88
C GLY A 57 26.73 -0.48 -8.36
N SER A 58 25.76 -0.37 -7.47
CA SER A 58 25.69 0.66 -6.42
C SER A 58 24.60 0.23 -5.44
N GLY A 59 24.86 0.25 -4.13
CA GLY A 59 23.87 -0.16 -3.12
C GLY A 59 22.68 0.81 -3.15
N HIS A 60 21.68 0.50 -3.96
CA HIS A 60 20.46 1.30 -4.02
C HIS A 60 19.58 0.98 -2.82
N TYR A 61 18.83 1.97 -2.39
CA TYR A 61 17.88 1.84 -1.31
C TYR A 61 16.46 1.97 -1.85
N LEU A 62 15.59 1.10 -1.38
CA LEU A 62 14.20 1.02 -1.75
C LEU A 62 13.38 1.63 -0.63
N GLY A 63 12.58 2.63 -0.98
CA GLY A 63 11.56 3.16 -0.07
C GLY A 63 10.43 2.15 0.14
N PRO A 64 9.38 2.50 0.89
CA PRO A 64 8.23 1.63 1.05
C PRO A 64 7.41 1.52 -0.25
N ALA A 65 6.65 0.43 -0.39
CA ALA A 65 5.73 0.27 -1.51
C ALA A 65 4.44 1.06 -1.26
N TYR A 66 4.03 1.85 -2.24
CA TYR A 66 2.82 2.68 -2.19
C TYR A 66 2.05 2.58 -3.51
N TYR A 67 0.79 2.98 -3.55
CA TYR A 67 0.02 2.96 -4.81
C TYR A 67 0.44 4.13 -5.68
N ARG A 68 0.65 3.95 -6.99
CA ARG A 68 1.09 5.07 -7.88
C ARG A 68 0.26 6.36 -7.74
N ASN A 69 -1.03 6.22 -7.45
CA ASN A 69 -1.98 7.32 -7.29
C ASN A 69 -2.09 7.83 -5.84
N ASN A 70 -1.53 7.10 -4.87
CA ASN A 70 -1.49 7.46 -3.45
C ASN A 70 -0.12 7.11 -2.84
N ARG A 71 0.78 8.09 -2.77
CA ARG A 71 2.12 7.96 -2.18
C ARG A 71 2.05 8.11 -0.65
N GLU A 72 1.14 7.39 -0.03
CA GLU A 72 0.95 7.32 1.43
C GLU A 72 1.04 5.86 1.89
N VAL A 73 1.74 5.65 3.00
CA VAL A 73 1.91 4.32 3.61
C VAL A 73 1.60 4.38 5.10
N SER A 74 1.07 3.30 5.64
CA SER A 74 0.82 3.12 7.05
C SER A 74 2.04 2.46 7.68
N TYR A 75 2.64 3.13 8.65
CA TYR A 75 3.79 2.64 9.42
C TYR A 75 3.49 2.83 10.91
N HIS A 76 3.53 1.74 11.68
CA HIS A 76 3.21 1.74 13.12
C HIS A 76 1.87 2.43 13.48
N GLY A 77 0.88 2.36 12.59
CA GLY A 77 -0.44 3.00 12.78
C GLY A 77 -0.48 4.49 12.41
N ASN A 78 0.63 5.08 11.98
CA ASN A 78 0.71 6.44 11.48
C ASN A 78 0.75 6.45 9.95
N THR A 79 0.15 7.47 9.34
CA THR A 79 0.25 7.70 7.89
C THR A 79 1.53 8.48 7.60
N LEU A 80 2.44 7.86 6.89
CA LEU A 80 3.66 8.48 6.37
C LEU A 80 3.46 8.85 4.91
N HIS A 81 3.96 10.02 4.56
CA HIS A 81 4.06 10.51 3.20
C HIS A 81 5.52 10.92 2.95
N PRO A 82 5.99 10.85 1.71
CA PRO A 82 7.35 11.24 1.39
C PRO A 82 7.53 12.73 1.64
N TYR A 83 8.63 13.11 2.30
CA TYR A 83 8.95 14.53 2.49
C TYR A 83 9.28 15.23 1.16
N SER A 84 9.92 14.52 0.22
CA SER A 84 10.32 15.06 -1.07
C SER A 84 10.28 14.01 -2.20
N ASN A 85 10.82 14.36 -3.37
CA ASN A 85 10.97 13.45 -4.50
C ASN A 85 12.45 13.27 -4.84
N LEU A 86 13.20 12.73 -3.88
CA LEU A 86 14.63 12.40 -4.06
C LEU A 86 14.87 11.08 -4.77
N SER A 87 13.81 10.45 -5.29
CA SER A 87 13.93 9.19 -6.00
C SER A 87 14.89 9.36 -7.19
N ALA A 88 15.91 8.51 -7.25
CA ALA A 88 17.05 8.63 -8.13
C ALA A 88 16.93 7.79 -9.41
N GLY A 89 15.82 7.06 -9.57
CA GLY A 89 15.65 6.08 -10.63
C GLY A 89 14.21 5.86 -11.07
N ARG A 90 14.03 4.93 -12.00
CA ARG A 90 12.70 4.44 -12.38
C ARG A 90 12.15 3.66 -11.20
N PRO A 91 10.97 3.99 -10.68
CA PRO A 91 10.47 3.29 -9.53
C PRO A 91 10.09 1.86 -9.91
N ILE A 92 10.27 0.93 -8.97
CA ILE A 92 9.97 -0.49 -9.18
C ILE A 92 8.46 -0.66 -9.09
N ILE A 93 7.86 -1.23 -10.13
CA ILE A 93 6.43 -1.45 -10.21
C ILE A 93 6.13 -2.89 -9.81
N SER A 94 5.33 -3.08 -8.76
CA SER A 94 4.83 -4.39 -8.34
C SER A 94 3.30 -4.45 -8.45
N THR A 95 2.77 -5.64 -8.72
CA THR A 95 1.32 -5.90 -8.67
C THR A 95 0.86 -6.32 -7.27
N THR A 96 1.81 -6.60 -6.36
CA THR A 96 1.57 -7.17 -5.04
C THR A 96 2.42 -6.45 -3.99
N ALA A 97 1.83 -6.16 -2.84
CA ALA A 97 2.54 -5.62 -1.68
C ALA A 97 3.47 -6.69 -1.09
N LYS A 98 4.69 -6.30 -0.72
CA LYS A 98 5.58 -7.17 0.06
C LYS A 98 5.03 -7.30 1.47
N SER A 99 4.67 -8.52 1.88
CA SER A 99 4.14 -8.80 3.23
C SER A 99 5.17 -8.57 4.35
N SER A 100 6.45 -8.48 4.02
CA SER A 100 7.56 -8.32 4.96
C SER A 100 8.00 -6.87 5.19
N SER A 101 7.40 -5.90 4.49
CA SER A 101 7.80 -4.49 4.62
C SER A 101 7.26 -3.88 5.92
N PHE A 102 8.07 -3.03 6.56
CA PHE A 102 7.72 -2.34 7.81
C PHE A 102 6.51 -1.38 7.68
N SER A 103 6.14 -1.05 6.46
CA SER A 103 4.99 -0.21 6.15
C SER A 103 4.09 -0.87 5.11
N SER A 104 2.82 -0.49 5.14
CA SER A 104 1.79 -1.02 4.26
C SER A 104 1.20 0.09 3.39
N PRO A 105 1.02 -0.13 2.08
CA PRO A 105 0.42 0.87 1.20
C PRO A 105 -1.01 1.20 1.64
N ILE A 106 -1.34 2.48 1.77
CA ILE A 106 -2.69 2.90 2.14
C ILE A 106 -3.56 2.87 0.88
N ARG A 107 -4.45 1.88 0.82
CA ARG A 107 -5.46 1.77 -0.22
C ARG A 107 -6.57 2.78 0.10
N GLY A 108 -6.89 3.67 -0.84
CA GLY A 108 -7.94 4.65 -0.62
C GLY A 108 -9.30 3.96 -0.48
N GLY A 109 -9.76 3.76 0.76
CA GLY A 109 -11.06 3.10 0.99
C GLY A 109 -11.18 2.50 2.39
N PHE A 110 -12.04 3.13 3.20
CA PHE A 110 -12.51 2.71 4.51
C PHE A 110 -11.42 2.53 5.58
N GLY A 111 -10.97 3.67 6.13
CA GLY A 111 -10.56 3.71 7.53
C GLY A 111 -11.71 3.18 8.39
N ARG A 112 -11.67 1.90 8.72
CA ARG A 112 -12.50 1.28 9.75
C ARG A 112 -11.95 1.72 11.11
N SER A 113 -12.23 2.95 11.50
CA SER A 113 -12.54 3.22 12.91
C SER A 113 -13.75 2.32 13.25
N GLY A 114 -13.58 1.47 14.26
CA GLY A 114 -14.31 0.21 14.41
C GLY A 114 -15.84 0.32 14.39
N PHE A 115 -16.46 -0.49 13.53
CA PHE A 115 -17.85 -0.91 13.74
C PHE A 115 -17.84 -2.03 14.78
N SER A 116 -17.94 -1.67 16.06
CA SER A 116 -18.35 -2.60 17.09
C SER A 116 -19.89 -2.68 17.05
N PHE A 117 -20.42 -3.54 16.17
CA PHE A 117 -21.77 -4.08 16.36
C PHE A 117 -21.64 -5.19 17.41
N GLY A 118 -21.77 -4.81 18.68
CA GLY A 118 -22.00 -5.73 19.79
C GLY A 118 -23.37 -5.38 20.38
N GLY A 119 -24.33 -6.28 20.20
CA GLY A 119 -25.68 -6.16 20.75
C GLY A 119 -25.77 -6.49 22.24
#